data_AF-A0A7Z9W7Q4-F1
#
_entry.id   AF-A0A7Z9W7Q4-F1
#
_cell.length_a   1.000
_cell.length_b   1.000
_cell.length_c   1.000
_cell.angle_alpha   90.00
_cell.angle_beta   90.00
_cell.angle_gamma   90.00
#
_symmetry.space_group_name_H-M   'P 1'
#
loop_
_entity.id
_entity.type
_entity.pdbx_description
1 polymer ?
#
loop_
_entity_poly.entity_id
_entity_poly.type
_entity_poly.pdbx_seq_one_letter_code
_entity_poly.pdbx_strand_id
1 'polypeptide(L)'
;AYDGDAAGRKAAITAGYNLLKGGITPKIVEVPEEKDPDSWVKESGVDSFKEAQAQARDVIAFHFGHTPRDLSNASERSRLAEEMSTELAGIGDEIIQRDMVRQVAERMAVDEEAILRIVKKNMRRPRRQQETPSVQSDTEPGSQTEKAECEIIKLLASGNSQVVELLRDNTNLETFTDPVMKTLAGYLLESENQNGNSNLSGALDLFQEKKERERASRLLLETTTEEDAHRVAVDCLITLEKNPLKQLIEQARIKLRGMERAGEDTSEAVASVMHLRQQINDLEAKRKTLLEAVQ
;
A
#
# COMPACT_ATOMS: atom_id res chain seq x y z
N ALA A 1 -10.37 -16.28 22.99
CA ALA A 1 -9.11 -16.12 23.73
C ALA A 1 -7.99 -16.63 22.82
N TYR A 2 -6.83 -15.98 22.85
CA TYR A 2 -5.61 -16.40 22.16
C TYR A 2 -4.48 -16.40 23.19
N ASP A 3 -3.31 -16.88 22.80
CA ASP A 3 -2.13 -16.90 23.66
C ASP A 3 -1.77 -15.48 24.13
N GLY A 4 -1.26 -15.40 25.36
CA GLY A 4 -0.94 -14.13 26.03
C GLY A 4 0.35 -13.49 25.52
N ASP A 5 1.06 -14.10 24.57
CA ASP A 5 2.28 -13.55 23.98
C ASP A 5 1.98 -12.48 22.90
N ALA A 6 3.03 -11.84 22.37
CA ALA A 6 2.88 -10.80 21.36
C ALA A 6 2.20 -11.30 20.07
N ALA A 7 2.42 -12.55 19.67
CA ALA A 7 1.86 -13.14 18.47
C ALA A 7 0.36 -13.44 18.65
N GLY A 8 -0.02 -14.04 19.79
CA GLY A 8 -1.39 -14.32 20.18
C GLY A 8 -2.21 -13.04 20.36
N ARG A 9 -1.63 -11.99 20.96
CA ARG A 9 -2.28 -10.66 21.03
C ARG A 9 -2.55 -10.07 19.64
N LYS A 10 -1.59 -10.15 18.72
CA LYS A 10 -1.78 -9.71 17.32
C LYS A 10 -2.83 -10.54 16.59
N ALA A 11 -2.84 -11.85 16.80
CA ALA A 11 -3.84 -12.76 16.25
C ALA A 11 -5.25 -12.45 16.79
N ALA A 12 -5.38 -12.14 18.08
CA ALA A 12 -6.64 -11.73 18.70
C ALA A 12 -7.18 -10.43 18.10
N ILE A 13 -6.33 -9.43 17.91
CA ILE A 13 -6.72 -8.16 17.27
C ILE A 13 -7.20 -8.41 15.83
N THR A 14 -6.43 -9.19 15.06
CA THR A 14 -6.76 -9.49 13.66
C THR A 14 -8.07 -10.26 13.54
N ALA A 15 -8.26 -11.29 14.37
CA ALA A 15 -9.50 -12.06 14.43
C ALA A 15 -10.68 -11.17 14.86
N GLY A 16 -10.46 -10.28 15.83
CA GLY A 16 -11.44 -9.31 16.30
C GLY A 16 -11.99 -8.43 15.18
N TYR A 17 -11.10 -7.79 14.41
CA TYR A 17 -11.51 -6.99 13.26
C TYR A 17 -12.17 -7.82 12.16
N ASN A 18 -11.71 -9.03 11.89
CA ASN A 18 -12.35 -9.89 10.88
C ASN A 18 -13.79 -10.28 11.26
N LEU A 19 -14.05 -10.54 12.55
CA LEU A 19 -15.41 -10.78 13.04
C LEU A 19 -16.29 -9.53 12.92
N LEU A 20 -15.75 -8.34 13.25
CA LEU A 20 -16.46 -7.07 13.05
C LEU A 20 -16.84 -6.84 11.59
N LYS A 21 -15.95 -7.19 10.64
CA LYS A 21 -16.25 -7.12 9.20
C LYS A 21 -17.38 -8.07 8.78
N GLY A 22 -17.52 -9.19 9.47
CA GLY A 22 -18.62 -10.14 9.31
C GLY A 22 -19.90 -9.75 10.05
N GLY A 23 -19.96 -8.58 10.69
CA GLY A 23 -21.13 -8.11 11.45
C GLY A 23 -21.26 -8.70 12.85
N ILE A 24 -20.21 -9.36 13.36
CA ILE A 24 -20.18 -9.93 14.71
C ILE A 24 -19.36 -9.00 15.60
N THR A 25 -19.85 -8.67 16.80
CA THR A 25 -19.12 -7.86 17.79
C THR A 25 -18.44 -8.78 18.81
N PRO A 26 -17.15 -9.15 18.62
CA PRO A 26 -16.48 -10.04 19.55
C PRO A 26 -15.97 -9.31 20.80
N LYS A 27 -15.72 -10.09 21.85
CA LYS A 27 -14.92 -9.68 23.01
C LYS A 27 -13.68 -10.54 23.11
N ILE A 28 -12.58 -9.94 23.55
CA ILE A 28 -11.28 -10.58 23.70
C ILE A 28 -10.99 -10.77 25.19
N VAL A 29 -10.81 -12.03 25.58
CA VAL A 29 -10.33 -12.39 26.92
C VAL A 29 -8.82 -12.18 26.94
N GLU A 30 -8.35 -11.41 27.92
CA GLU A 30 -6.94 -11.14 28.13
C GLU A 30 -6.31 -12.31 28.88
N VAL A 31 -5.45 -13.06 28.18
CA VAL A 31 -4.73 -14.21 28.75
C VAL A 31 -3.41 -13.71 29.35
N PRO A 32 -3.02 -14.20 30.53
CA PRO A 32 -1.74 -13.82 31.15
C PRO A 32 -0.55 -14.04 30.24
N GLU A 33 0.48 -13.21 30.40
CA GLU A 33 1.70 -13.28 29.60
C GLU A 33 2.36 -14.66 29.69
N GLU A 34 2.90 -15.14 28.57
CA GLU A 34 3.53 -16.46 28.41
C GLU A 34 2.60 -17.67 28.67
N LYS A 35 1.29 -17.46 28.79
CA LYS A 35 0.31 -18.55 28.91
C LYS A 35 -0.58 -18.67 27.68
N ASP A 36 -1.06 -19.88 27.46
CA ASP A 36 -2.16 -20.17 26.55
C ASP A 36 -3.45 -20.43 27.37
N PRO A 37 -4.65 -20.39 26.75
CA PRO A 37 -5.90 -20.61 27.47
C PRO A 37 -6.00 -21.97 28.18
N ASP A 38 -5.39 -23.02 27.64
CA ASP A 38 -5.45 -24.38 28.19
C ASP A 38 -4.50 -24.52 29.39
N SER A 39 -3.26 -24.06 29.27
CA SER A 39 -2.30 -24.02 30.38
C SER A 39 -2.79 -23.14 31.53
N TRP A 40 -3.40 -21.99 31.23
CA TRP A 40 -3.99 -21.13 32.26
C TRP A 40 -5.11 -21.83 33.04
N VAL A 41 -6.05 -22.49 32.36
CA VAL A 41 -7.14 -23.22 33.04
C VAL A 41 -6.60 -24.40 33.85
N LYS A 42 -5.58 -25.11 33.37
CA LYS A 42 -4.94 -26.21 34.12
C LYS A 42 -4.27 -25.73 35.40
N GLU A 43 -3.60 -24.59 35.37
CA GLU A 43 -2.83 -24.08 36.51
C GLU A 43 -3.67 -23.28 37.51
N SER A 44 -4.56 -22.41 37.02
CA SER A 44 -5.31 -21.45 37.84
C SER A 44 -6.78 -21.82 38.03
N GLY A 45 -7.22 -22.92 37.41
CA GLY A 45 -8.59 -23.39 37.47
C GLY A 45 -9.54 -22.61 36.55
N VAL A 46 -10.72 -23.20 36.30
CA VAL A 46 -11.72 -22.65 35.37
C VAL A 46 -12.35 -21.34 35.86
N ASP A 47 -12.39 -21.11 37.16
CA ASP A 47 -13.06 -19.94 37.73
C ASP A 47 -12.28 -18.64 37.42
N SER A 48 -10.95 -18.67 37.46
CA SER A 48 -10.10 -17.55 37.05
C SER A 48 -10.33 -17.17 35.58
N PHE A 49 -10.49 -18.16 34.69
CA PHE A 49 -10.80 -17.91 33.29
C PHE A 49 -12.20 -17.32 33.09
N LYS A 50 -13.20 -17.78 33.85
CA LYS A 50 -14.57 -17.23 33.80
C LYS A 50 -14.63 -15.78 34.30
N GLU A 51 -13.86 -15.44 35.33
CA GLU A 51 -13.75 -14.05 35.79
C GLU A 51 -13.15 -13.15 34.71
N ALA A 52 -12.08 -13.60 34.06
CA ALA A 52 -11.50 -12.88 32.93
C ALA A 52 -12.43 -12.80 31.71
N GLN A 53 -13.24 -13.83 31.48
CA GLN A 53 -14.28 -13.81 30.44
C GLN A 53 -15.34 -12.75 30.73
N ALA A 54 -15.73 -12.57 31.99
CA ALA A 54 -16.66 -11.51 32.39
C ALA A 54 -16.07 -10.10 32.17
N GLN A 55 -14.75 -9.97 32.26
CA GLN A 55 -14.01 -8.73 32.03
C GLN A 55 -13.46 -8.58 30.59
N ALA A 56 -13.88 -9.45 29.67
CA ALA A 56 -13.38 -9.44 28.30
C ALA A 56 -13.58 -8.07 27.63
N ARG A 57 -12.52 -7.59 26.98
CA ARG A 57 -12.47 -6.25 26.38
C ARG A 57 -13.02 -6.27 24.97
N ASP A 58 -13.58 -5.14 24.52
CA ASP A 58 -13.89 -4.95 23.11
C ASP A 58 -12.59 -4.87 22.26
N VAL A 59 -12.73 -5.04 20.94
CA VAL A 59 -11.59 -5.09 20.00
C VAL A 59 -10.77 -3.79 20.04
N ILE A 60 -11.45 -2.64 20.13
CA ILE A 60 -10.80 -1.33 20.10
C ILE A 60 -9.99 -1.15 21.39
N ALA A 61 -10.60 -1.36 22.56
CA ALA A 61 -9.95 -1.31 23.86
C ALA A 61 -8.74 -2.25 23.94
N PHE A 62 -8.89 -3.49 23.44
CA PHE A 62 -7.80 -4.45 23.44
C PHE A 62 -6.65 -4.02 22.53
N HIS A 63 -6.94 -3.47 21.34
CA HIS A 63 -5.92 -2.98 20.42
C HIS A 63 -5.17 -1.77 21.01
N PHE A 64 -5.87 -0.80 21.62
CA PHE A 64 -5.22 0.32 22.31
C PHE A 64 -4.33 -0.14 23.47
N GLY A 65 -4.76 -1.12 24.25
CA GLY A 65 -4.00 -1.63 25.39
C GLY A 65 -2.69 -2.34 25.02
N HIS A 66 -2.55 -2.79 23.77
CA HIS A 66 -1.44 -3.61 23.30
C HIS A 66 -0.67 -2.99 22.13
N THR A 67 -0.94 -1.73 21.80
CA THR A 67 -0.14 -1.02 20.79
C THR A 67 1.23 -0.67 21.38
N PRO A 68 2.34 -0.92 20.67
CA PRO A 68 3.67 -0.51 21.12
C PRO A 68 3.93 0.99 20.89
N ARG A 69 2.96 1.71 20.33
CA ARG A 69 3.09 3.11 19.90
C ARG A 69 2.94 4.07 21.09
N ASP A 70 3.74 5.12 21.09
CA ASP A 70 3.61 6.21 22.06
C ASP A 70 2.46 7.15 21.68
N LEU A 71 1.35 7.05 22.40
CA LEU A 71 0.14 7.85 22.14
C LEU A 71 0.27 9.33 22.55
N SER A 72 1.33 9.69 23.30
CA SER A 72 1.65 11.09 23.59
C SER A 72 2.23 11.79 22.36
N ASN A 73 2.89 11.04 21.47
CA ASN A 73 3.43 11.53 20.22
C ASN A 73 2.32 11.63 19.14
N ALA A 74 2.12 12.82 18.60
CA ALA A 74 1.08 13.08 17.59
C ALA A 74 1.26 12.25 16.31
N SER A 75 2.49 11.99 15.88
CA SER A 75 2.81 11.20 14.68
C SER A 75 2.46 9.72 14.88
N GLU A 76 2.88 9.14 16.00
CA GLU A 76 2.57 7.74 16.34
C GLU A 76 1.07 7.53 16.58
N ARG A 77 0.39 8.50 17.23
CA ARG A 77 -1.07 8.50 17.35
C ARG A 77 -1.77 8.58 15.99
N SER A 78 -1.27 9.42 15.08
CA SER A 78 -1.78 9.50 13.70
C SER A 78 -1.60 8.17 12.94
N ARG A 79 -0.45 7.51 13.09
CA ARG A 79 -0.19 6.20 12.47
C ARG A 79 -1.15 5.14 12.99
N LEU A 80 -1.40 5.10 14.31
CA LEU A 80 -2.39 4.19 14.88
C LEU A 80 -3.80 4.48 14.35
N ALA A 81 -4.14 5.76 14.18
CA ALA A 81 -5.45 6.17 13.66
C ALA A 81 -5.66 5.67 12.23
N GLU A 82 -4.64 5.79 11.37
CA GLU A 82 -4.69 5.26 10.01
C GLU A 82 -4.78 3.73 9.97
N GLU A 83 -4.00 3.05 10.80
CA GLU A 83 -4.01 1.59 10.94
C GLU A 83 -5.41 1.07 11.34
N MET A 84 -5.96 1.60 12.43
CA MET A 84 -7.31 1.23 12.87
C MET A 84 -8.37 1.63 11.84
N SER A 85 -8.29 2.83 11.25
CA SER A 85 -9.25 3.28 10.23
C SER A 85 -9.23 2.40 8.97
N THR A 86 -8.10 1.78 8.66
CA THR A 86 -7.99 0.81 7.56
C THR A 86 -8.78 -0.47 7.86
N GLU A 87 -8.71 -0.95 9.11
CA GLU A 87 -9.51 -2.10 9.55
C GLU A 87 -11.01 -1.77 9.59
N LEU A 88 -11.37 -0.59 10.11
CA LEU A 88 -12.76 -0.12 10.20
C LEU A 88 -13.41 0.08 8.82
N ALA A 89 -12.64 0.48 7.80
CA ALA A 89 -13.13 0.64 6.44
C ALA A 89 -13.64 -0.68 5.82
N GLY A 90 -13.22 -1.83 6.36
CA GLY A 90 -13.72 -3.14 5.93
C GLY A 90 -15.05 -3.54 6.57
N ILE A 91 -15.55 -2.81 7.57
CA ILE A 91 -16.80 -3.13 8.26
C ILE A 91 -17.98 -2.67 7.40
N GLY A 92 -18.79 -3.62 6.93
CA GLY A 92 -19.93 -3.35 6.05
C GLY A 92 -21.18 -2.83 6.76
N ASP A 93 -21.34 -3.17 8.05
CA ASP A 93 -22.45 -2.66 8.85
C ASP A 93 -22.15 -1.23 9.31
N GLU A 94 -22.95 -0.27 8.85
CA GLU A 94 -22.73 1.15 9.13
C GLU A 94 -22.87 1.50 10.62
N ILE A 95 -23.78 0.83 11.35
CA ILE A 95 -24.00 1.12 12.77
C ILE A 95 -22.78 0.64 13.57
N ILE A 96 -22.32 -0.58 13.31
CA ILE A 96 -21.12 -1.14 13.95
C ILE A 96 -19.90 -0.30 13.57
N GLN A 97 -19.74 0.06 12.30
CA GLN A 97 -18.61 0.90 11.85
C GLN A 97 -18.61 2.25 12.58
N ARG A 98 -19.78 2.91 12.70
CA ARG A 98 -19.91 4.18 13.40
C ARG A 98 -19.59 4.08 14.88
N ASP A 99 -20.07 3.03 15.54
CA ASP A 99 -19.75 2.79 16.94
C ASP A 99 -18.24 2.60 17.15
N MET A 100 -17.58 1.80 16.31
CA MET A 100 -16.13 1.61 16.39
C MET A 100 -15.36 2.91 16.10
N VAL A 101 -15.81 3.72 15.13
CA VAL A 101 -15.21 5.03 14.82
C VAL A 101 -15.29 5.96 16.03
N ARG A 102 -16.45 6.03 16.69
CA ARG A 102 -16.64 6.80 17.93
C ARG A 102 -15.68 6.32 19.02
N GLN A 103 -15.60 5.01 19.26
CA GLN A 103 -14.72 4.43 20.28
C GLN A 103 -13.23 4.73 20.06
N VAL A 104 -12.79 4.78 18.79
CA VAL A 104 -11.42 5.19 18.43
C VAL A 104 -11.22 6.67 18.68
N ALA A 105 -12.16 7.52 18.25
CA ALA A 105 -12.07 8.97 18.42
C ALA A 105 -11.99 9.38 19.90
N GLU A 106 -12.82 8.78 20.76
CA GLU A 106 -12.82 9.00 22.20
C GLU A 106 -11.46 8.66 22.84
N ARG A 107 -10.90 7.50 22.50
CA ARG A 107 -9.60 7.06 23.05
C ARG A 107 -8.41 7.87 22.54
N MET A 108 -8.52 8.44 21.35
CA MET A 108 -7.49 9.32 20.78
C MET A 108 -7.67 10.79 21.17
N ALA A 109 -8.78 11.14 21.83
CA ALA A 109 -9.18 12.52 22.11
C ALA A 109 -9.18 13.41 20.84
N VAL A 110 -9.75 12.90 19.75
CA VAL A 110 -9.90 13.62 18.47
C VAL A 110 -11.37 13.67 18.04
N ASP A 111 -11.65 14.52 17.07
CA ASP A 111 -12.99 14.62 16.47
C ASP A 111 -13.36 13.31 15.74
N GLU A 112 -14.57 12.80 15.98
CA GLU A 112 -15.12 11.62 15.30
C GLU A 112 -15.11 11.79 13.78
N GLU A 113 -15.42 12.99 13.29
CA GLU A 113 -15.44 13.32 11.87
C GLU A 113 -14.04 13.25 11.24
N ALA A 114 -12.99 13.50 12.02
CA ALA A 114 -11.61 13.32 11.57
C ALA A 114 -11.32 11.84 11.26
N ILE A 115 -11.68 10.93 12.17
CA ILE A 115 -11.51 9.47 11.97
C ILE A 115 -12.39 8.99 10.81
N LEU A 116 -13.65 9.43 10.76
CA LEU A 116 -14.59 9.05 9.70
C LEU A 116 -14.07 9.44 8.30
N ARG A 117 -13.43 10.60 8.15
CA ARG A 117 -12.81 11.01 6.88
C ARG A 117 -11.71 10.04 6.44
N ILE A 118 -10.89 9.56 7.38
CA ILE A 118 -9.83 8.59 7.10
C ILE A 118 -10.44 7.25 6.70
N VAL A 119 -11.47 6.78 7.41
CA VAL A 119 -12.21 5.55 7.05
C VAL A 119 -12.79 5.65 5.64
N LYS A 120 -13.47 6.77 5.31
CA LYS A 120 -14.03 6.99 3.95
C LYS A 120 -12.95 7.05 2.87
N LYS A 121 -11.79 7.64 3.16
CA LYS A 121 -10.63 7.64 2.25
C LYS A 121 -10.15 6.21 2.00
N ASN A 122 -10.10 5.38 3.04
CA ASN A 122 -9.67 3.99 2.94
C ASN A 122 -10.70 3.08 2.24
N MET A 123 -12.00 3.36 2.34
CA MET A 123 -13.03 2.66 1.56
C MET A 123 -12.92 2.93 0.05
N ARG A 124 -12.46 4.13 -0.34
CA ARG A 124 -12.27 4.51 -1.75
C ARG A 124 -10.98 3.96 -2.36
N ARG A 125 -10.05 3.48 -1.54
CA ARG A 125 -8.87 2.75 -1.99
C ARG A 125 -9.24 1.26 -2.07
N PRO A 126 -9.32 0.64 -3.26
CA PRO A 126 -9.44 -0.80 -3.32
C PRO A 126 -8.22 -1.39 -2.61
N ARG A 127 -8.49 -2.24 -1.61
CA ARG A 127 -7.56 -2.89 -0.69
C ARG A 127 -6.44 -3.61 -1.45
N ARG A 128 -5.41 -2.87 -1.86
CA ARG A 128 -4.18 -3.43 -2.44
C ARG A 128 -3.26 -3.71 -1.26
N GLN A 129 -3.33 -4.97 -0.82
CA GLN A 129 -2.36 -5.75 -0.04
C GLN A 129 -1.52 -4.99 1.00
N GLN A 130 -1.83 -5.27 2.27
CA GLN A 130 -0.91 -5.17 3.38
C GLN A 130 0.25 -6.16 3.12
N GLU A 131 1.41 -5.65 2.72
CA GLU A 131 2.69 -6.33 2.91
C GLU A 131 3.63 -5.38 3.69
N THR A 132 4.50 -6.02 4.46
CA THR A 132 5.25 -5.60 5.65
C THR A 132 6.06 -4.29 5.57
N PRO A 133 6.40 -3.67 6.72
CA PRO A 133 7.11 -2.40 6.79
C PRO A 133 8.62 -2.61 6.58
N SER A 134 9.19 -1.98 5.55
CA SER A 134 10.62 -1.66 5.52
C SER A 134 10.79 -0.14 5.46
N VAL A 135 11.50 0.33 6.49
CA VAL A 135 12.29 1.56 6.68
C VAL A 135 11.79 2.86 6.03
N GLN A 136 11.55 3.82 6.92
CA GLN A 136 11.23 5.22 6.70
C GLN A 136 12.17 5.91 5.70
N SER A 137 11.59 6.60 4.72
CA SER A 137 12.10 7.89 4.27
C SER A 137 10.92 8.83 4.06
N ASP A 138 11.00 9.99 4.71
CA ASP A 138 10.04 11.09 4.57
C ASP A 138 10.18 11.70 3.17
N THR A 139 9.39 11.21 2.23
CA THR A 139 8.98 11.95 1.03
C THR A 139 7.51 11.66 0.74
N GLU A 140 6.82 12.69 0.28
CA GLU A 140 5.38 12.85 0.11
C GLU A 140 4.62 11.59 -0.39
N PRO A 141 3.32 11.45 -0.09
CA PRO A 141 2.52 10.31 -0.51
C PRO A 141 2.26 10.33 -2.02
N GLY A 142 3.29 10.01 -2.80
CA GLY A 142 3.19 9.93 -4.25
C GLY A 142 2.36 8.75 -4.71
N SER A 143 1.71 8.92 -5.86
CA SER A 143 1.02 7.85 -6.57
C SER A 143 1.94 6.63 -6.77
N GLN A 144 1.38 5.42 -6.88
CA GLN A 144 2.17 4.23 -7.23
C GLN A 144 2.94 4.41 -8.54
N THR A 145 2.44 5.26 -9.44
CA THR A 145 3.14 5.69 -10.66
C THR A 145 4.38 6.52 -10.34
N GLU A 146 4.26 7.57 -9.51
CA GLU A 146 5.40 8.44 -9.15
C GLU A 146 6.52 7.66 -8.44
N LYS A 147 6.16 6.68 -7.61
CA LYS A 147 7.14 5.78 -6.98
C LYS A 147 7.85 4.90 -8.01
N ALA A 148 7.12 4.35 -8.97
CA ALA A 148 7.70 3.54 -10.05
C ALA A 148 8.62 4.37 -10.96
N GLU A 149 8.25 5.62 -11.26
CA GLU A 149 9.08 6.54 -12.03
C GLU A 149 10.39 6.85 -11.30
N CYS A 150 10.32 7.20 -10.00
CA CYS A 150 11.52 7.46 -9.20
C CYS A 150 12.44 6.24 -9.16
N GLU A 151 11.88 5.05 -8.97
CA GLU A 151 12.66 3.82 -8.86
C GLU A 151 13.34 3.45 -10.18
N ILE A 152 12.67 3.67 -11.33
CA ILE A 152 13.30 3.51 -12.65
C ILE A 152 14.51 4.41 -12.80
N ILE A 153 14.43 5.68 -12.37
CA ILE A 153 15.59 6.58 -12.45
C ILE A 153 16.75 6.09 -11.57
N LYS A 154 16.47 5.60 -10.35
CA LYS A 154 17.52 5.05 -9.47
C LYS A 154 18.17 3.81 -10.09
N LEU A 155 17.37 2.93 -10.67
CA LEU A 155 17.87 1.74 -11.35
C LEU A 155 18.71 2.10 -12.58
N LEU A 156 18.30 3.08 -13.37
CA LEU A 156 19.12 3.61 -14.46
C LEU A 156 20.43 4.22 -13.95
N ALA A 157 20.40 4.96 -12.84
CA ALA A 157 21.58 5.57 -12.23
C ALA A 157 22.53 4.57 -11.57
N SER A 158 22.04 3.39 -11.16
CA SER A 158 22.82 2.32 -10.53
C SER A 158 23.93 1.74 -11.42
N GLY A 159 23.85 1.93 -12.74
CA GLY A 159 24.85 1.44 -13.69
C GLY A 159 24.81 -0.07 -13.95
N ASN A 160 23.83 -0.82 -13.42
CA ASN A 160 23.68 -2.24 -13.70
C ASN A 160 23.29 -2.47 -15.17
N SER A 161 24.23 -2.93 -15.99
CA SER A 161 24.06 -3.09 -17.44
C SER A 161 22.85 -3.93 -17.83
N GLN A 162 22.57 -5.03 -17.11
CA GLN A 162 21.44 -5.91 -17.42
C GLN A 162 20.09 -5.23 -17.15
N VAL A 163 20.00 -4.47 -16.05
CA VAL A 163 18.79 -3.73 -15.70
C VAL A 163 18.56 -2.54 -16.63
N VAL A 164 19.64 -1.84 -17.00
CA VAL A 164 19.57 -0.71 -17.95
C VAL A 164 19.13 -1.19 -19.33
N GLU A 165 19.62 -2.34 -19.80
CA GLU A 165 19.21 -2.94 -21.08
C GLU A 165 17.74 -3.36 -21.06
N LEU A 166 17.29 -4.03 -20.00
CA LEU A 166 15.88 -4.37 -19.80
C LEU A 166 14.99 -3.12 -19.85
N LEU A 167 15.37 -2.07 -19.12
CA LEU A 167 14.63 -0.82 -19.08
C LEU A 167 14.67 -0.14 -20.46
N ARG A 168 15.77 -0.17 -21.19
CA ARG A 168 15.86 0.39 -22.54
C ARG A 168 14.91 -0.27 -23.52
N ASP A 169 14.80 -1.59 -23.48
CA ASP A 169 13.97 -2.35 -24.42
C ASP A 169 12.47 -2.27 -24.10
N ASN A 170 12.11 -1.97 -22.85
CA ASN A 170 10.73 -2.07 -22.37
C ASN A 170 10.14 -0.75 -21.85
N THR A 171 10.93 0.31 -21.67
CA THR A 171 10.43 1.60 -21.17
C THR A 171 9.73 2.37 -22.28
N ASN A 172 8.51 2.80 -21.99
CA ASN A 172 7.79 3.77 -22.82
C ASN A 172 7.75 5.14 -22.11
N LEU A 173 8.47 6.13 -22.65
CA LEU A 173 8.54 7.48 -22.08
C LEU A 173 7.18 8.21 -22.02
N GLU A 174 6.19 7.78 -22.81
CA GLU A 174 4.84 8.35 -22.78
C GLU A 174 4.01 7.87 -21.57
N THR A 175 4.51 6.89 -20.81
CA THR A 175 3.86 6.43 -19.58
C THR A 175 4.25 7.24 -18.35
N PHE A 176 5.25 8.11 -18.46
CA PHE A 176 5.70 9.00 -17.39
C PHE A 176 4.75 10.20 -17.26
N THR A 177 4.30 10.42 -16.04
CA THR A 177 3.42 11.50 -15.62
C THR A 177 4.19 12.72 -15.12
N ASP A 178 5.38 12.53 -14.55
CA ASP A 178 6.24 13.62 -14.11
C ASP A 178 7.22 14.07 -15.22
N PRO A 179 7.19 15.36 -15.63
CA PRO A 179 8.09 15.88 -16.65
C PRO A 179 9.58 15.74 -16.31
N VAL A 180 9.95 15.90 -15.03
CA VAL A 180 11.34 15.78 -14.57
C VAL A 180 11.81 14.33 -14.72
N MET A 181 10.97 13.37 -14.35
CA MET A 181 11.29 11.95 -14.48
C MET A 181 11.35 11.51 -15.95
N LYS A 182 10.45 12.02 -16.79
CA LYS A 182 10.48 11.76 -18.25
C LYS A 182 11.79 12.22 -18.88
N THR A 183 12.22 13.45 -18.56
CA THR A 183 13.50 14.01 -19.07
C THR A 183 14.70 13.22 -18.55
N LEU A 184 14.72 12.86 -17.27
CA LEU A 184 15.79 12.04 -16.69
C LEU A 184 15.86 10.64 -17.34
N ALA A 185 14.72 9.97 -17.48
CA ALA A 185 14.64 8.64 -18.07
C ALA A 185 15.14 8.66 -19.53
N GLY A 186 14.67 9.63 -20.33
CA GLY A 186 15.11 9.78 -21.71
C GLY A 186 16.63 9.96 -21.83
N TYR A 187 17.20 10.87 -21.04
CA TYR A 187 18.64 11.11 -21.04
C TYR A 187 19.45 9.88 -20.61
N LEU A 188 19.04 9.21 -19.53
CA LEU A 188 19.77 8.06 -19.01
C LEU A 188 19.67 6.84 -19.94
N LEU A 189 18.54 6.65 -20.63
CA LEU A 189 18.35 5.57 -21.61
C LEU A 189 19.19 5.78 -22.88
N GLU A 190 19.30 7.03 -23.34
CA GLU A 190 20.10 7.42 -24.51
C GLU A 190 21.60 7.51 -24.22
N SER A 191 21.99 7.77 -22.96
CA SER A 191 23.40 7.83 -22.60
C SER A 191 24.06 6.46 -22.75
N GLU A 192 25.10 6.39 -23.57
CA GLU A 192 25.92 5.18 -23.68
C GLU A 192 26.71 4.99 -22.37
N ASN A 193 26.52 3.84 -21.72
CA ASN A 193 27.31 3.42 -20.56
C ASN A 193 28.76 3.13 -21.01
N GLN A 194 29.57 4.16 -21.22
CA GLN A 194 31.01 3.97 -21.31
C GLN A 194 31.54 3.68 -19.89
N ASN A 195 31.88 2.42 -19.61
CA ASN A 195 32.48 1.92 -18.36
C ASN A 195 31.59 1.92 -17.10
N GLY A 196 30.28 1.70 -17.23
CA GLY A 196 29.39 1.51 -16.05
C GLY A 196 29.10 2.78 -15.24
N ASN A 197 29.64 3.93 -15.64
CA ASN A 197 29.24 5.24 -15.12
C ASN A 197 28.28 5.88 -16.12
N SER A 198 26.98 5.84 -15.82
CA SER A 198 26.02 6.72 -16.49
C SER A 198 26.46 8.18 -16.29
N ASN A 199 26.30 9.04 -17.29
CA ASN A 199 26.72 10.44 -17.20
C ASN A 199 25.75 11.24 -16.30
N LEU A 200 25.79 10.99 -14.99
CA LEU A 200 24.90 11.60 -14.00
C LEU A 200 25.07 13.12 -13.93
N SER A 201 26.28 13.62 -14.26
CA SER A 201 26.56 15.06 -14.31
C SER A 201 25.78 15.75 -15.43
N GLY A 202 25.78 15.16 -16.63
CA GLY A 202 25.04 15.72 -17.76
C GLY A 202 23.52 15.68 -17.58
N ALA A 203 23.01 14.73 -16.79
CA ALA A 203 21.58 14.67 -16.45
C ALA A 203 21.13 15.87 -15.59
N LEU A 204 22.01 16.42 -14.73
CA LEU A 204 21.70 17.59 -13.89
C LEU A 204 21.74 18.91 -14.68
N ASP A 205 22.53 18.97 -15.75
CA ASP A 205 22.66 20.14 -16.61
C ASP A 205 21.40 20.40 -17.47
N LEU A 206 20.53 19.40 -17.59
CA LEU A 206 19.24 19.51 -18.30
C LEU A 206 18.25 20.44 -17.59
N PHE A 207 18.37 20.60 -16.27
CA PHE A 207 17.44 21.37 -15.47
C PHE A 207 18.00 22.75 -15.21
N GLN A 208 17.29 23.80 -15.64
CA GLN A 208 17.65 25.19 -15.34
C GLN A 208 17.14 25.63 -13.96
N GLU A 209 15.99 25.10 -13.53
CA GLU A 209 15.40 25.42 -12.24
C GLU A 209 16.15 24.76 -11.08
N LYS A 210 16.43 25.55 -10.05
CA LYS A 210 17.13 25.08 -8.84
C LYS A 210 16.38 23.92 -8.15
N LYS A 211 15.04 23.99 -8.09
CA LYS A 211 14.22 22.97 -7.42
C LYS A 211 14.25 21.62 -8.15
N GLU A 212 14.15 21.64 -9.48
CA GLU A 212 14.22 20.43 -10.31
C GLU A 212 15.59 19.80 -10.23
N ARG A 213 16.66 20.62 -10.29
CA ARG A 213 18.05 20.15 -10.15
C ARG A 213 18.33 19.51 -8.79
N GLU A 214 17.83 20.10 -7.70
CA GLU A 214 17.96 19.52 -6.36
C GLU A 214 17.23 18.18 -6.23
N ARG A 215 16.05 18.06 -6.85
CA ARG A 215 15.26 16.82 -6.87
C ARG A 215 15.96 15.72 -7.69
N ALA A 216 16.43 16.05 -8.89
CA ALA A 216 17.20 15.14 -9.73
C ALA A 216 18.48 14.68 -9.03
N SER A 217 19.24 15.61 -8.43
CA SER A 217 20.47 15.29 -7.71
C SER A 217 20.24 14.35 -6.54
N ARG A 218 19.19 14.58 -5.73
CA ARG A 218 18.83 13.67 -4.64
C ARG A 218 18.56 12.26 -5.15
N LEU A 219 17.78 12.16 -6.22
CA LEU A 219 17.36 10.88 -6.77
C LEU A 219 18.52 10.07 -7.36
N LEU A 220 19.45 10.74 -8.06
CA LEU A 220 20.63 10.08 -8.64
C LEU A 220 21.68 9.64 -7.60
N LEU A 221 21.63 10.22 -6.39
CA LEU A 221 22.54 9.87 -5.28
C LEU A 221 21.97 8.77 -4.37
N GLU A 222 20.68 8.47 -4.46
CA GLU A 222 20.05 7.39 -3.70
C GLU A 222 20.44 6.03 -4.31
N THR A 223 21.09 5.18 -3.52
CA THR A 223 21.52 3.86 -3.96
C THR A 223 20.41 2.83 -3.77
N THR A 224 20.15 2.03 -4.81
CA THR A 224 19.27 0.85 -4.74
C THR A 224 20.12 -0.39 -4.42
N THR A 225 19.59 -1.33 -3.65
CA THR A 225 20.23 -2.62 -3.39
C THR A 225 20.20 -3.51 -4.64
N GLU A 226 21.34 -4.08 -5.03
CA GLU A 226 21.48 -4.88 -6.25
C GLU A 226 20.68 -6.20 -6.23
N GLU A 227 20.45 -6.79 -5.05
CA GLU A 227 19.91 -8.15 -4.88
C GLU A 227 18.51 -8.36 -5.50
N ASP A 228 17.74 -7.28 -5.71
CA ASP A 228 16.39 -7.35 -6.30
C ASP A 228 16.20 -6.38 -7.50
N ALA A 229 17.26 -5.74 -7.99
CA ALA A 229 17.18 -4.66 -8.98
C ALA A 229 16.40 -5.04 -10.25
N HIS A 230 16.57 -6.27 -10.73
CA HIS A 230 15.85 -6.79 -11.88
C HIS A 230 14.34 -6.96 -11.62
N ARG A 231 13.97 -7.56 -10.47
CA ARG A 231 12.56 -7.75 -10.11
C ARG A 231 11.87 -6.40 -9.95
N VAL A 232 12.54 -5.45 -9.29
CA VAL A 232 12.04 -4.09 -9.09
C VAL A 232 11.85 -3.37 -10.43
N ALA A 233 12.80 -3.51 -11.37
CA ALA A 233 12.69 -2.94 -12.72
C ALA A 233 11.43 -3.44 -13.45
N VAL A 234 11.23 -4.77 -13.46
CA VAL A 234 10.04 -5.38 -14.09
C VAL A 234 8.75 -4.88 -13.42
N ASP A 235 8.70 -4.86 -12.08
CA ASP A 235 7.51 -4.41 -11.35
C ASP A 235 7.18 -2.93 -11.60
N CYS A 236 8.19 -2.08 -11.78
CA CYS A 236 8.02 -0.66 -12.11
C CYS A 236 7.48 -0.49 -13.53
N LEU A 237 8.05 -1.17 -14.53
CA LEU A 237 7.56 -1.16 -15.92
C LEU A 237 6.08 -1.56 -16.01
N ILE A 238 5.73 -2.68 -15.37
CA ILE A 238 4.35 -3.17 -15.35
C ILE A 238 3.43 -2.18 -14.61
N THR A 239 3.91 -1.51 -13.57
CA THR A 239 3.12 -0.51 -12.84
C THR A 239 2.84 0.73 -13.71
N LEU A 240 3.83 1.20 -14.48
CA LEU A 240 3.66 2.33 -15.41
C LEU A 240 2.66 2.01 -16.53
N GLU A 241 2.69 0.81 -17.10
CA GLU A 241 1.76 0.40 -18.16
C GLU A 241 0.34 0.08 -17.62
N LYS A 242 0.26 -0.51 -16.43
CA LYS A 242 -1.02 -0.97 -15.84
C LYS A 242 -1.87 0.17 -15.28
N ASN A 243 -1.26 1.23 -14.75
CA ASN A 243 -2.00 2.31 -14.08
C ASN A 243 -2.89 3.14 -15.05
N PRO A 244 -2.43 3.55 -16.24
CA PRO A 244 -3.28 4.21 -17.25
C PRO A 244 -4.46 3.33 -17.66
N LEU A 245 -4.23 2.02 -17.88
CA LEU A 245 -5.29 1.07 -18.23
C LEU A 245 -6.35 0.97 -17.13
N LYS A 246 -5.95 0.97 -15.85
CA LYS A 246 -6.89 0.98 -14.72
C LYS A 246 -7.75 2.25 -14.70
N GLN A 247 -7.15 3.41 -14.98
CA GLN A 247 -7.90 4.67 -15.06
C GLN A 247 -8.90 4.65 -16.22
N LEU A 248 -8.50 4.15 -17.39
CA LEU A 248 -9.39 3.99 -18.56
C LEU A 248 -10.53 3.02 -18.28
N ILE A 249 -10.29 1.91 -17.56
CA ILE A 249 -11.34 0.98 -17.15
C ILE A 249 -12.34 1.67 -16.22
N GLU A 250 -11.87 2.46 -15.25
CA GLU A 250 -12.77 3.14 -14.33
C GLU A 250 -13.61 4.21 -15.05
N GLN A 251 -13.00 4.97 -15.96
CA GLN A 251 -13.72 5.92 -16.82
C GLN A 251 -14.77 5.21 -17.70
N ALA A 252 -14.39 4.08 -18.32
CA ALA A 252 -15.30 3.27 -19.14
C ALA A 252 -16.47 2.71 -18.31
N ARG A 253 -16.22 2.30 -17.05
CA ARG A 253 -17.28 1.85 -16.12
C ARG A 253 -18.20 2.96 -15.67
N ILE A 254 -17.69 4.17 -15.48
CA ILE A 254 -18.52 5.34 -15.16
C ILE A 254 -19.41 5.67 -16.36
N LYS A 255 -18.85 5.66 -17.58
CA LYS A 255 -19.61 5.86 -18.81
C LYS A 255 -20.69 4.80 -18.98
N LEU A 256 -20.36 3.52 -18.77
CA LEU A 256 -21.30 2.40 -18.84
C LEU A 256 -22.48 2.57 -17.87
N ARG A 257 -22.22 2.92 -16.61
CA ARG A 257 -23.29 3.21 -15.62
C ARG A 257 -24.16 4.40 -16.02
N GLY A 258 -23.60 5.38 -16.73
CA GLY A 258 -24.35 6.51 -17.28
C GLY A 258 -25.29 6.07 -18.41
N MET A 259 -24.78 5.27 -19.35
CA MET A 259 -25.53 4.74 -20.49
C MET A 259 -26.67 3.81 -20.05
N GLU A 260 -26.42 2.94 -19.06
CA GLU A 260 -27.45 2.06 -18.46
C GLU A 260 -28.62 2.87 -17.87
N ARG A 261 -28.31 3.99 -17.21
CA ARG A 261 -29.34 4.88 -16.64
C ARG A 261 -30.12 5.65 -17.71
N ALA A 262 -29.48 5.94 -18.84
CA ALA A 262 -30.09 6.61 -19.98
C ALA A 262 -30.86 5.65 -20.91
N GLY A 263 -30.75 4.33 -20.71
CA GLY A 263 -31.35 3.33 -21.60
C GLY A 263 -30.66 3.21 -22.97
N GLU A 264 -29.40 3.64 -23.06
CA GLU A 264 -28.59 3.59 -24.29
C GLU A 264 -27.95 2.21 -24.49
N ASP A 265 -27.52 1.90 -25.72
CA ASP A 265 -26.82 0.65 -26.02
C ASP A 265 -25.44 0.59 -25.36
N THR A 266 -25.25 -0.34 -24.43
CA THR A 266 -24.02 -0.52 -23.66
C THR A 266 -22.99 -1.43 -24.33
N SER A 267 -23.30 -2.03 -25.48
CA SER A 267 -22.50 -3.09 -26.11
C SER A 267 -21.06 -2.64 -26.38
N GLU A 268 -20.85 -1.42 -26.88
CA GLU A 268 -19.52 -0.86 -27.15
C GLU A 268 -18.73 -0.58 -25.85
N ALA A 269 -19.41 -0.07 -24.82
CA ALA A 269 -18.78 0.22 -23.53
C ALA A 269 -18.35 -1.06 -22.81
N VAL A 270 -19.15 -2.12 -22.88
CA VAL A 270 -18.82 -3.45 -22.36
C VAL A 270 -17.62 -4.03 -23.11
N ALA A 271 -17.62 -3.99 -24.45
CA ALA A 271 -16.50 -4.47 -25.26
C ALA A 271 -15.19 -3.72 -24.95
N SER A 272 -15.26 -2.40 -24.75
CA SER A 272 -14.11 -1.57 -24.35
C SER A 272 -13.54 -1.99 -22.98
N VAL A 273 -14.40 -2.21 -21.98
CA VAL A 273 -13.96 -2.69 -20.65
C VAL A 273 -13.34 -4.08 -20.72
N MET A 274 -13.90 -4.98 -21.54
CA MET A 274 -13.33 -6.33 -21.75
C MET A 274 -11.97 -6.27 -22.42
N HIS A 275 -11.81 -5.44 -23.46
CA HIS A 275 -10.53 -5.24 -24.14
C HIS A 275 -9.46 -4.67 -23.20
N LEU A 276 -9.78 -3.64 -22.42
CA LEU A 276 -8.85 -3.06 -21.44
C LEU A 276 -8.47 -4.06 -20.33
N ARG A 277 -9.40 -4.93 -19.92
CA ARG A 277 -9.09 -6.02 -18.98
C ARG A 277 -8.16 -7.06 -19.59
N GLN A 278 -8.35 -7.40 -20.87
CA GLN A 278 -7.47 -8.31 -21.57
C GLN A 278 -6.04 -7.75 -21.62
N GLN A 279 -5.87 -6.46 -21.94
CA GLN A 279 -4.57 -5.81 -21.90
C GLN A 279 -3.89 -5.89 -20.52
N ILE A 280 -4.65 -5.75 -19.42
CA ILE A 280 -4.09 -5.94 -18.06
C ILE A 280 -3.61 -7.38 -17.84
N ASN A 281 -4.34 -8.38 -18.32
CA ASN A 281 -3.93 -9.79 -18.21
C ASN A 281 -2.67 -10.05 -19.05
N ASP A 282 -2.58 -9.45 -20.24
CA ASP A 282 -1.41 -9.56 -21.11
C ASP A 282 -0.17 -8.94 -20.44
N LEU A 283 -0.33 -7.87 -19.65
CA LEU A 283 0.75 -7.32 -18.82
C LEU A 283 1.21 -8.29 -17.72
N GLU A 284 0.32 -9.07 -17.14
CA GLU A 284 0.71 -10.09 -16.14
C GLU A 284 1.48 -11.25 -16.79
N ALA A 285 1.14 -11.61 -18.03
CA ALA A 285 1.92 -12.54 -18.83
C ALA A 285 3.30 -11.94 -19.18
N LYS A 286 3.35 -10.69 -19.65
CA LYS A 286 4.61 -9.94 -19.92
C LYS A 286 5.50 -9.91 -18.68
N ARG A 287 4.94 -9.64 -17.50
CA ARG A 287 5.67 -9.67 -16.21
C ARG A 287 6.36 -11.01 -15.99
N LYS A 288 5.64 -12.11 -16.18
CA LYS A 288 6.19 -13.47 -15.98
C LYS A 288 7.33 -13.73 -16.95
N THR A 289 7.16 -13.41 -18.23
CA THR A 289 8.20 -13.56 -19.25
C THR A 289 9.45 -12.74 -18.95
N LEU A 290 9.30 -11.48 -18.52
CA LEU A 290 10.43 -10.63 -18.19
C LEU A 290 11.18 -11.14 -16.95
N LEU A 291 10.48 -11.66 -15.93
CA LEU A 291 11.14 -12.26 -14.75
C LEU A 291 11.88 -13.56 -15.07
N GLU A 292 11.39 -14.35 -16.03
CA GLU A 292 12.00 -15.62 -16.45
C GLU A 292 13.21 -15.45 -17.38
N ALA A 293 13.37 -14.28 -18.03
CA ALA A 293 14.46 -13.99 -18.97
C ALA A 293 15.86 -13.86 -18.32
N VAL A 294 15.96 -14.01 -16.99
CA VAL A 294 17.22 -13.86 -16.20
C VAL A 294 17.77 -15.19 -15.69
N GLN A 295 17.14 -16.33 -16.03
CA GLN A 295 17.67 -17.67 -15.73
C GLN A 295 18.63 -18.20 -16.79
#